data_AF-A0A958CZY4-F1
#
_entry.id   AF-A0A958CZY4-F1
#
_cell.length_a   1.000
_cell.length_b   1.000
_cell.length_c   1.000
_cell.angle_alpha   90.00
_cell.angle_beta   90.00
_cell.angle_gamma   90.00
#
_symmetry.space_group_name_H-M   'P 1'
#
loop_
_entity.id
_entity.type
_entity.pdbx_description
1 polymer ?
#
loop_
_entity_poly.entity_id
_entity_poly.type
_entity_poly.pdbx_seq_one_letter_code
_entity_poly.pdbx_strand_id
1 'polypeptide(L)' 'HGERAAARSFLTPMLHHLRSGCIGSLSEVFDGDPPHTPRACSAQAWTVAEVLRVLSSL' A
#
# COMPACT_ATOMS: atom_id res chain seq x y z
N HIS A 1 19.01 10.24 -2.89
CA HIS A 1 18.91 8.77 -2.91
C HIS A 1 18.06 8.36 -4.12
N GLY A 2 18.68 7.88 -5.20
CA GLY A 2 18.04 7.55 -6.49
C GLY A 2 17.54 6.11 -6.59
N GLU A 3 17.16 5.49 -5.49
CA GLU A 3 16.97 4.03 -5.38
C GLU A 3 15.53 3.62 -5.72
N ARG A 4 15.10 3.89 -6.95
CA ARG A 4 13.74 3.57 -7.44
C ARG A 4 13.37 2.09 -7.27
N ALA A 5 14.33 1.20 -7.41
CA ALA A 5 14.14 -0.23 -7.21
C ALA A 5 13.75 -0.58 -5.77
N ALA A 6 14.39 0.05 -4.78
CA ALA A 6 14.06 -0.14 -3.37
C ALA A 6 12.69 0.46 -3.03
N ALA A 7 12.37 1.64 -3.55
CA ALA A 7 11.03 2.22 -3.38
C ALA A 7 9.93 1.30 -3.95
N ARG A 8 10.17 0.70 -5.12
CA ARG A 8 9.23 -0.23 -5.75
C ARG A 8 9.07 -1.53 -4.95
N SER A 9 10.13 -2.05 -4.32
CA SER A 9 10.02 -3.25 -3.48
C SER A 9 9.15 -3.00 -2.25
N PHE A 10 9.22 -1.80 -1.65
CA PHE A 10 8.35 -1.43 -0.51
C PHE A 10 6.88 -1.26 -0.89
N LEU A 11 6.57 -0.80 -2.11
CA LEU A 11 5.19 -0.61 -2.58
C LEU A 11 4.52 -1.88 -3.12
N THR A 12 5.31 -2.88 -3.51
CA THR A 12 4.80 -4.13 -4.09
C THR A 12 3.80 -4.86 -3.17
N PRO A 13 4.04 -5.00 -1.86
CA PRO A 13 3.06 -5.56 -0.93
C PRO A 13 1.74 -4.80 -0.89
N MET A 14 1.77 -3.46 -0.97
CA MET A 14 0.54 -2.65 -1.00
C MET A 14 -0.29 -2.92 -2.25
N LEU A 15 0.36 -3.12 -3.41
CA LEU A 15 -0.33 -3.49 -4.64
C LEU A 15 -1.00 -4.86 -4.56
N HIS A 16 -0.41 -5.82 -3.86
CA HIS A 16 -1.06 -7.10 -3.60
C HIS A 16 -2.29 -6.94 -2.71
N HIS A 17 -2.24 -6.03 -1.73
CA HIS A 17 -3.37 -5.80 -0.83
C HIS A 17 -4.63 -5.29 -1.56
N LEU A 18 -4.50 -4.57 -2.68
CA LEU A 18 -5.65 -4.15 -3.51
C LEU A 18 -6.56 -5.30 -3.96
N ARG A 19 -6.07 -6.55 -3.94
CA ARG A 19 -6.82 -7.76 -4.29
C ARG A 19 -7.42 -8.48 -3.07
N SER A 20 -7.29 -7.92 -1.88
CA SER A 20 -7.68 -8.52 -0.60
C SER A 20 -8.35 -7.47 0.31
N GLY A 21 -9.13 -7.89 1.32
CA GLY A 21 -9.87 -6.94 2.15
C GLY A 21 -10.94 -6.18 1.36
N CYS A 22 -10.88 -4.84 1.35
CA CYS A 22 -11.75 -4.02 0.51
C CYS A 22 -11.17 -3.95 -0.91
N ILE A 23 -11.67 -4.78 -1.82
CA ILE A 23 -11.16 -4.92 -3.19
C ILE A 23 -11.08 -3.56 -3.88
N GLY A 24 -9.91 -3.24 -4.45
CA GLY A 24 -9.64 -1.96 -5.11
C GLY A 24 -9.30 -0.82 -4.15
N SER A 25 -9.18 -1.09 -2.85
CA SER A 25 -8.81 -0.11 -1.83
C SER A 25 -7.66 -0.59 -0.94
N LEU A 26 -7.18 0.32 -0.09
CA LEU A 26 -6.15 0.05 0.89
C LEU A 26 -6.62 0.46 2.28
N SER A 27 -6.31 -0.37 3.28
CA SER A 27 -6.50 -0.02 4.68
C SER A 27 -5.56 1.11 5.12
N GLU A 28 -5.98 1.83 6.16
CA GLU A 28 -5.23 2.93 6.76
C GLU A 28 -3.93 2.47 7.44
N VAL A 29 -4.00 1.38 8.21
CA VAL A 29 -2.88 0.86 9.02
C VAL A 29 -2.78 -0.65 8.86
N PHE A 30 -1.56 -1.18 8.99
CA PHE A 30 -1.27 -2.61 9.05
C PHE A 30 -0.44 -2.92 10.30
N ASP A 31 -0.62 -4.09 10.88
CA ASP A 31 0.23 -4.56 11.99
C ASP A 31 1.70 -4.65 11.53
N GLY A 32 2.65 -4.33 12.43
CA GLY A 32 4.09 -4.38 12.13
C GLY A 32 4.64 -5.80 12.00
N ASP A 33 4.00 -6.76 12.66
CA ASP A 33 4.38 -8.17 12.60
C ASP A 33 3.56 -8.93 11.53
N PRO A 34 4.13 -9.95 10.86
CA PRO A 34 3.38 -10.85 10.00
C PRO A 34 2.18 -11.46 10.74
N PRO A 35 1.00 -11.59 10.10
CA PRO A 35 0.74 -11.42 8.67
C PRO A 35 0.40 -9.99 8.23
N HIS A 36 0.73 -8.96 9.03
CA HIS A 36 0.42 -7.56 8.75
C HIS A 36 -1.09 -7.31 8.60
N THR A 37 -1.86 -7.66 9.62
CA THR A 37 -3.32 -7.54 9.60
C THR A 37 -3.75 -6.10 9.28
N PRO A 38 -4.69 -5.88 8.35
CA PRO A 38 -5.23 -4.54 8.09
C PRO A 38 -6.09 -4.04 9.28
N ARG A 39 -5.95 -2.77 9.63
CA ARG A 39 -6.62 -2.09 10.75
C ARG A 39 -7.26 -0.78 10.32
N ALA A 40 -8.05 -0.21 11.23
CA ALA A 40 -8.74 1.07 11.06
C ALA A 40 -9.62 1.12 9.79
N CYS A 41 -9.64 2.24 9.07
CA CYS A 41 -10.46 2.39 7.87
C CYS A 41 -10.00 1.41 6.79
N SER A 42 -10.91 0.57 6.28
CA SER A 42 -10.62 -0.43 5.25
C SER A 42 -10.54 0.12 3.84
N ALA A 43 -11.05 1.34 3.60
CA ALA A 43 -11.18 1.94 2.28
C ALA A 43 -10.80 3.43 2.28
N GLN A 44 -9.53 3.73 2.51
CA GLN A 44 -9.09 5.10 2.72
C GLN A 44 -8.47 5.71 1.46
N ALA A 45 -9.14 6.73 0.92
CA ALA A 45 -8.80 7.31 -0.38
C ALA A 45 -7.38 7.89 -0.47
N TRP A 46 -6.88 8.52 0.61
CA TRP A 46 -5.56 9.17 0.58
C TRP A 46 -4.39 8.16 0.45
N THR A 47 -4.54 6.92 0.95
CA THR A 47 -3.53 5.86 0.93
C THR A 47 -3.43 5.31 -0.48
N VAL A 48 -4.60 5.06 -1.10
CA VAL A 48 -4.68 4.69 -2.52
C VAL A 48 -4.08 5.78 -3.40
N ALA A 49 -4.45 7.04 -3.18
CA ALA A 49 -3.94 8.16 -3.97
C ALA A 49 -2.42 8.30 -3.87
N GLU A 50 -1.86 8.18 -2.66
CA GLU A 50 -0.43 8.32 -2.43
C GLU A 50 0.38 7.19 -3.06
N VAL A 51 -0.08 5.94 -2.93
CA VAL A 51 0.56 4.79 -3.60
C VAL A 51 0.58 4.97 -5.12
N LEU A 52 -0.54 5.40 -5.72
CA LEU A 52 -0.61 5.65 -7.15
C LEU A 52 0.27 6.82 -7.59
N ARG A 53 0.30 7.91 -6.81
CA ARG A 53 1.15 9.08 -7.09
C ARG A 53 2.63 8.67 -7.14
N VAL A 54 3.11 7.93 -6.14
CA VAL A 54 4.51 7.48 -6.11
C VAL A 54 4.79 6.54 -7.28
N LEU A 55 3.91 5.57 -7.55
CA LEU A 55 4.07 4.63 -8.67
C LEU A 55 4.11 5.30 -10.04
N SER A 56 3.39 6.41 -10.24
CA SER A 56 3.45 7.18 -11.49
C SER A 56 4.79 7.89 -11.72
N SER A 57 5.60 8.03 -10.66
CA SER A 57 6.87 8.77 -10.66
C SER A 57 8.13 7.90 -10.51
N LEU A 58 7.96 6.60 -10.24
CA LEU A 58 9.03 5.60 -10.13
C LEU A 58 9.37 5.00 -11.50
#